data_AF-A0A532ASB1-F1
#
_entry.id   AF-A0A532ASB1-F1
#
_cell.length_a   1.000
_cell.length_b   1.000
_cell.length_c   1.000
_cell.angle_alpha   90.00
_cell.angle_beta   90.00
_cell.angle_gamma   90.00
#
_symmetry.space_group_name_H-M   'P 1'
#
loop_
_entity.id
_entity.type
_entity.pdbx_description
1 polymer ?
#
loop_
_entity_poly.entity_id
_entity_poly.type
_entity_poly.pdbx_seq_one_letter_code
_entity_poly.pdbx_strand_id
1 'polypeptide(L)' 'MKFVKVQDEERSGEVAINLDLVREAHLGGGLLHLYFERSSTAQDDMTFTGENAQKIWAAMG' A
#
# COMPACT_ATOMS: atom_id res chain seq x y z
N MET A 1 14.72 -1.39 -0.72
CA MET A 1 14.04 -0.11 -0.44
C MET A 1 13.26 0.36 -1.67
N LYS A 2 12.11 -0.30 -1.90
CA LYS A 2 11.06 0.01 -2.86
C LYS A 2 10.00 0.82 -2.13
N PHE A 3 9.83 2.09 -2.50
CA PHE A 3 8.76 2.93 -2.00
C PHE A 3 7.81 3.29 -3.14
N VAL A 4 6.51 3.26 -2.88
CA VAL A 4 5.49 3.77 -3.80
C VAL A 4 4.80 4.97 -3.19
N LYS A 5 4.72 6.05 -3.97
CA LYS A 5 3.90 7.21 -3.63
C LYS A 5 2.52 7.07 -4.26
N VAL A 6 1.51 7.04 -3.42
CA VAL A 6 0.10 7.10 -3.81
C VAL A 6 -0.53 8.36 -3.26
N GLN A 7 -1.53 8.85 -3.98
CA GLN A 7 -2.31 9.98 -3.51
C GLN A 7 -3.37 9.44 -2.56
N ASP A 8 -3.36 9.92 -1.32
CA ASP A 8 -4.37 9.54 -0.35
C ASP A 8 -5.55 10.51 -0.51
N GLU A 9 -6.69 10.01 -0.97
CA GLU A 9 -7.88 10.83 -1.16
C GLU A 9 -8.51 11.24 0.18
N GLU A 10 -8.26 10.48 1.25
CA GLU A 10 -8.80 10.74 2.60
C GLU A 10 -7.96 11.78 3.35
N ARG A 11 -6.65 11.80 3.12
CA ARG A 11 -5.68 12.74 3.65
C ARG A 11 -5.06 13.48 2.47
N SER A 12 -5.59 14.66 2.13
CA SER A 12 -5.07 15.55 1.05
C SER A 12 -3.53 15.62 1.01
N GLY A 13 -2.88 14.67 0.32
CA GLY A 13 -1.45 14.45 0.41
C GLY A 13 -0.98 13.15 -0.26
N GLU A 14 0.34 13.08 -0.50
CA GLU A 14 1.00 11.87 -0.99
C GLU A 14 1.48 11.02 0.18
N VAL A 15 1.09 9.74 0.18
CA VAL A 15 1.58 8.74 1.14
C VAL A 15 2.64 7.88 0.46
N ALA A 16 3.81 7.80 1.10
CA ALA A 16 4.88 6.90 0.69
C ALA A 16 4.73 5.56 1.42
N ILE A 17 4.42 4.51 0.68
CA ILE A 17 4.31 3.13 1.17
C ILE A 17 5.66 2.45 0.99
N ASN A 18 6.19 1.87 2.06
CA ASN A 18 7.39 1.05 1.99
C ASN A 18 7.02 -0.39 1.63
N LEU A 19 7.33 -0.82 0.41
CA LEU A 19 7.04 -2.17 -0.07
C LEU A 19 7.97 -3.23 0.53
N ASP A 20 9.16 -2.85 1.03
CA ASP A 20 10.02 -3.80 1.76
C ASP A 20 9.41 -4.20 3.12
N LEU A 21 8.47 -3.43 3.66
CA LEU A 21 7.75 -3.76 4.90
C LEU A 21 6.47 -4.56 4.65
N VAL A 22 6.05 -4.69 3.38
CA VAL A 22 4.86 -5.46 3.02
C VAL A 22 5.19 -6.93 3.14
N ARG A 23 4.52 -7.60 4.07
CA ARG A 23 4.66 -9.04 4.28
C ARG A 23 3.72 -9.83 3.37
N GLU A 24 2.51 -9.33 3.19
CA GLU A 24 1.51 -9.97 2.35
C GLU A 24 0.67 -8.92 1.62
N ALA A 25 0.31 -9.21 0.38
CA ALA A 25 -0.53 -8.34 -0.43
C ALA A 25 -1.58 -9.15 -1.18
N HIS A 26 -2.82 -8.69 -1.14
CA HIS A 26 -3.96 -9.32 -1.82
C HIS A 26 -4.63 -8.32 -2.73
N LEU A 27 -4.57 -8.57 -4.04
CA LEU A 27 -5.32 -7.81 -5.05
C LEU A 27 -6.55 -8.60 -5.49
N GLY A 28 -7.74 -8.06 -5.26
CA GLY A 28 -9.01 -8.69 -5.65
C GLY A 28 -10.14 -7.69 -5.76
N GLY A 29 -11.01 -7.84 -6.77
CA GLY A 29 -12.21 -7.01 -6.91
C GLY A 29 -11.97 -5.50 -7.07
N GLY A 30 -10.77 -5.06 -7.45
CA GLY A 30 -10.40 -3.64 -7.54
C GLY A 30 -9.88 -3.04 -6.23
N LEU A 31 -9.67 -3.88 -5.21
CA LEU A 31 -9.10 -3.52 -3.92
C LEU A 31 -7.74 -4.19 -3.75
N LEU A 32 -6.80 -3.46 -3.17
CA LEU A 32 -5.50 -3.96 -2.74
C LEU A 32 -5.40 -3.86 -1.23
N HIS A 33 -5.25 -5.00 -0.58
CA HIS A 33 -4.94 -5.07 0.85
C HIS A 33 -3.45 -5.33 1.02
N LEU A 34 -2.79 -4.47 1.79
CA LEU A 34 -1.39 -4.62 2.19
C LEU A 34 -1.32 -4.92 3.68
N TYR A 35 -0.66 -6.02 4.02
CA TYR A 35 -0.36 -6.40 5.39
C TYR A 35 1.12 -6.17 5.63
N PHE A 36 1.45 -5.35 6.62
CA PHE A 36 2.82 -5.02 6.94
C PHE A 36 3.33 -5.92 8.07
N GLU A 37 4.62 -6.19 8.07
CA GLU A 37 5.24 -6.82 9.24
C GLU A 37 5.14 -5.85 10.43
N ARG A 38 4.62 -6.33 11.57
CA ARG A 38 4.48 -5.55 12.82
C ARG A 38 5.84 -5.00 13.27
N SER A 39 6.21 -3.84 12.76
CA SER A 39 7.17 -2.94 13.38
C SER A 39 6.39 -1.93 14.22
N SER A 40 6.99 -1.41 15.28
CA SER A 40 6.38 -0.58 16.34
C SER A 40 5.71 0.75 15.89
N THR A 41 5.53 0.96 14.59
CA THR A 41 4.87 2.10 13.97
C THR A 41 3.56 1.67 13.30
N ALA A 42 2.50 1.49 14.10
CA ALA A 42 1.06 1.69 13.85
C ALA A 42 0.42 1.53 12.45
N GLN A 43 1.01 0.79 11.51
CA GLN A 43 0.41 0.47 10.21
C GLN A 43 0.27 -1.06 10.13
N ASP A 44 -0.72 -1.62 10.84
CA ASP A 44 -0.99 -3.07 10.83
C ASP A 44 -1.47 -3.53 9.43
N ASP A 45 -2.33 -2.75 8.77
CA ASP A 45 -2.82 -2.99 7.42
C ASP A 45 -3.22 -1.68 6.71
N MET A 46 -3.14 -1.68 5.37
CA MET A 46 -3.65 -0.59 4.54
C MET A 46 -4.41 -1.14 3.36
N THR A 47 -5.56 -0.53 3.06
CA THR A 47 -6.37 -0.88 1.89
C THR A 47 -6.36 0.26 0.89
N PHE A 48 -6.03 -0.05 -0.36
CA PHE A 48 -6.05 0.88 -1.48
C PHE A 48 -7.08 0.44 -2.51
N THR A 49 -7.64 1.39 -3.24
CA THR A 49 -8.66 1.14 -4.26
C THR A 49 -8.26 1.78 -5.59
N GLY A 50 -8.93 1.37 -6.67
CA GLY A 50 -8.84 2.03 -7.97
C GLY A 50 -7.42 2.09 -8.55
N GLU A 51 -7.02 3.27 -9.04
CA GLU A 51 -5.72 3.47 -9.69
C GLU A 51 -4.55 3.28 -8.73
N ASN A 52 -4.71 3.67 -7.46
CA ASN A 52 -3.69 3.49 -6.43
C ASN A 52 -3.38 2.00 -6.19
N ALA A 53 -4.43 1.16 -6.10
CA ALA A 53 -4.27 -0.28 -5.95
C ALA A 53 -3.45 -0.89 -7.11
N GLN A 54 -3.78 -0.51 -8.35
CA GLN A 54 -3.06 -1.00 -9.53
C GLN A 54 -1.60 -0.51 -9.57
N LYS A 55 -1.37 0.76 -9.22
CA LYS A 55 -0.04 1.36 -9.19
C LYS A 55 0.87 0.70 -8.16
N ILE A 56 0.36 0.42 -6.97
CA ILE A 56 1.11 -0.28 -5.92
C ILE A 56 1.39 -1.72 -6.35
N TRP A 57 0.39 -2.43 -6.86
CA TRP A 57 0.55 -3.81 -7.32
C TRP A 57 1.61 -3.95 -8.41
N ALA A 58 1.55 -3.10 -9.43
CA ALA A 58 2.54 -3.08 -10.51
C ALA A 58 3.97 -2.78 -10.02
N ALA A 59 4.13 -2.02 -8.93
CA ALA A 59 5.43 -1.71 -8.35
C ALA A 59 6.00 -2.84 -7.47
N MET A 60 5.16 -3.75 -6.97
CA MET A 60 5.63 -4.92 -6.21
C MET A 60 6.37 -5.89 -7.13
N GLY A 61 5.81 -6.19 -8.31
CA GLY A 61 6.43 -6.98 -9.37
C GLY A 61 6.32 -8.48 -9.15
#